data_AF-A0A432R9D6-F1
#
_entry.id   AF-A0A432R9D6-F1
#
_cell.length_a   1.000
_cell.length_b   1.000
_cell.length_c   1.000
_cell.angle_alpha   90.00
_cell.angle_beta   90.00
_cell.angle_gamma   90.00
#
_symmetry.space_group_name_H-M   'P 1'
#
loop_
_entity.id
_entity.type
_entity.pdbx_description
1 polymer ?
#
loop_
_entity_poly.entity_id
_entity_poly.type
_entity_poly.pdbx_seq_one_letter_code
_entity_poly.pdbx_strand_id
1 'polypeptide(L)' 'KTLYEIYGDRPYTIFPCGLWQLNGKEALITYGAADYMAGIGLLNIDELKGLLDKGLIG' A
#
# COMPACT_ATOMS: atom_id res chain seq x y z
N LYS A 1 3.98 -13.35 -16.05
CA LYS A 1 2.98 -12.74 -15.14
C LYS A 1 3.21 -11.24 -15.18
N THR A 2 2.21 -10.49 -15.63
CA THR A 2 2.31 -9.02 -15.73
C THR A 2 1.89 -8.42 -14.38
N LEU A 3 2.65 -7.46 -13.86
CA LEU A 3 2.34 -6.79 -12.59
C LEU A 3 1.26 -5.73 -12.84
N TYR A 4 0.17 -5.76 -12.06
CA TYR A 4 -0.98 -4.89 -12.25
C TYR A 4 -0.68 -3.42 -11.89
N GLU A 5 0.40 -3.19 -11.15
CA GLU A 5 0.90 -1.86 -10.81
C GLU A 5 1.66 -1.21 -11.97
N ILE A 6 2.17 -2.01 -12.92
CA ILE A 6 2.99 -1.53 -14.04
C ILE A 6 2.13 -1.27 -15.29
N TYR A 7 1.01 -1.98 -15.44
CA TYR A 7 0.17 -1.91 -16.64
C TYR A 7 -1.30 -1.66 -16.27
N GLY A 8 -1.91 -0.67 -16.90
CA GLY A 8 -3.30 -0.26 -16.68
C GLY A 8 -3.57 1.12 -17.28
N ASP A 9 -4.65 1.76 -16.85
CA ASP A 9 -5.06 3.10 -17.32
C ASP A 9 -4.06 4.18 -16.90
N ARG A 10 -3.41 4.00 -15.74
CA ARG A 10 -2.33 4.85 -15.22
C ARG A 10 -1.12 4.00 -14.82
N PRO A 11 -0.26 3.57 -15.77
CA PRO A 11 0.94 2.77 -15.50
C PRO A 11 1.79 3.32 -14.35
N TYR A 12 2.38 2.44 -13.54
CA TYR A 12 3.23 2.75 -12.39
C TYR A 12 2.53 3.50 -11.23
N THR A 13 1.20 3.49 -11.20
CA THR A 13 0.42 4.10 -10.10
C THR A 13 0.10 3.07 -9.03
N ILE A 14 0.43 3.40 -7.78
CA ILE A 14 0.01 2.69 -6.57
C ILE A 14 -0.64 3.73 -5.67
N PHE A 15 -1.97 3.70 -5.58
CA PHE A 15 -2.73 4.72 -4.84
C PHE A 15 -3.45 4.12 -3.62
N PRO A 16 -2.90 4.24 -2.40
CA PRO A 16 -3.54 3.71 -1.20
C PRO A 16 -4.85 4.46 -0.88
N CYS A 17 -5.93 3.72 -0.64
CA CYS A 17 -7.27 4.30 -0.49
C CYS A 17 -8.04 3.81 0.74
N GLY A 18 -7.54 2.79 1.44
CA GLY A 18 -8.20 2.26 2.64
C GLY A 18 -7.23 1.49 3.51
N LEU A 19 -7.47 1.51 4.82
CA LEU A 19 -6.70 0.78 5.81
C LEU A 19 -7.65 0.12 6.80
N TRP A 20 -7.53 -1.18 6.99
CA TRP A 20 -8.31 -1.96 7.94
C TRP A 20 -7.37 -2.61 8.95
N GLN A 21 -7.51 -2.26 10.22
CA GLN A 21 -6.74 -2.89 11.28
C GLN A 21 -7.28 -4.30 11.58
N LEU A 22 -6.44 -5.32 11.44
CA LEU A 22 -6.80 -6.70 11.78
C LEU A 22 -6.61 -6.95 13.28
N ASN A 23 -5.49 -6.46 13.82
CA ASN A 23 -5.12 -6.59 15.22
C ASN A 23 -4.15 -5.47 15.64
N GLY A 24 -3.56 -5.56 16.83
CA GLY A 24 -2.64 -4.54 17.36
C GLY A 24 -1.35 -4.33 16.55
N LYS A 25 -1.00 -5.23 15.62
CA LYS A 25 0.25 -5.21 14.85
C LYS A 25 0.06 -5.23 13.35
N GLU A 26 -1.06 -5.73 12.85
CA GLU A 26 -1.28 -5.95 11.43
C GLU A 26 -2.49 -5.19 10.91
N ALA A 27 -2.38 -4.69 9.68
CA ALA A 27 -3.48 -4.08 8.95
C ALA A 27 -3.48 -4.53 7.48
N LEU A 28 -4.65 -4.55 6.88
CA LEU A 28 -4.81 -4.65 5.43
C LEU A 28 -4.88 -3.25 4.83
N ILE A 29 -4.14 -3.01 3.77
CA ILE A 29 -4.23 -1.80 2.94
C ILE A 29 -4.87 -2.15 1.62
N THR A 30 -5.89 -1.39 1.24
CA THR A 30 -6.44 -1.42 -0.13
C THR A 30 -5.82 -0.29 -0.93
N TYR A 31 -5.45 -0.57 -2.18
CA TYR A 31 -4.88 0.43 -3.07
C TYR A 31 -5.33 0.22 -4.53
N GLY A 32 -5.38 1.31 -5.30
CA GLY A 32 -5.52 1.24 -6.75
C GLY A 32 -4.20 0.86 -7.42
N ALA A 33 -4.19 -0.21 -8.20
CA ALA A 33 -3.09 -0.65 -9.04
C ALA A 33 -3.32 -0.20 -10.48
N ALA A 34 -2.49 0.75 -10.94
CA ALA A 34 -2.53 1.38 -12.24
C ALA A 34 -3.90 1.95 -12.67
N ASP A 35 -4.70 2.44 -11.71
CA ASP A 35 -6.11 2.84 -11.87
C ASP A 35 -6.98 1.79 -12.60
N TYR A 36 -6.59 0.52 -12.54
CA TYR A 36 -7.20 -0.56 -13.30
C TYR A 36 -7.72 -1.69 -12.40
N MET A 37 -7.01 -1.99 -11.31
CA MET A 37 -7.37 -3.04 -10.35
C MET A 37 -7.33 -2.52 -8.91
N ALA A 38 -8.08 -3.15 -8.01
CA ALA A 38 -7.91 -2.97 -6.58
C ALA A 38 -6.95 -4.05 -6.04
N GLY A 39 -5.86 -3.64 -5.41
CA GLY A 39 -4.93 -4.49 -4.70
C GLY A 39 -5.19 -4.50 -3.20
N ILE A 40 -4.84 -5.59 -2.54
CA ILE A 40 -4.86 -5.72 -1.07
C ILE A 40 -3.47 -6.18 -0.62
N GLY A 41 -2.89 -5.45 0.33
CA GLY A 41 -1.64 -5.81 0.99
C GLY A 41 -1.82 -5.99 2.49
N LEU A 42 -1.02 -6.87 3.10
CA LEU A 42 -0.90 -6.98 4.55
C LEU A 42 0.35 -6.21 4.99
N LEU A 43 0.24 -5.39 6.02
CA LEU A 43 1.36 -4.63 6.57
C LEU A 43 1.46 -4.77 8.09
N ASN A 44 2.69 -4.69 8.59
CA ASN A 44 2.99 -4.58 10.01
C ASN A 44 3.09 -3.09 10.41
N ILE A 45 2.34 -2.70 11.43
CA ILE A 45 2.22 -1.32 11.89
C ILE A 45 3.50 -0.83 12.57
N ASP A 46 4.21 -1.69 13.30
CA ASP A 46 5.46 -1.32 13.99
C ASP A 46 6.59 -1.08 12.97
N GLU A 47 6.66 -1.90 11.92
CA GLU A 47 7.58 -1.68 10.79
C GLU A 47 7.27 -0.38 10.06
N LEU A 48 5.98 -0.11 9.78
CA LEU A 48 5.54 1.12 9.13
C LEU A 48 5.93 2.37 9.94
N LYS A 49 5.73 2.34 11.27
CA LYS A 49 6.17 3.42 12.16
C LYS A 49 7.69 3.60 12.14
N GLY A 50 8.44 2.51 12.21
CA GLY A 50 9.90 2.56 12.13
C GLY A 50 10.42 3.10 10.78
N LEU A 51 9.68 2.92 9.69
CA LEU A 51 9.98 3.55 8.40
C LEU A 51 9.62 5.04 8.39
N LEU A 52 8.49 5.42 8.99
CA LEU A 52 8.08 6.83 9.12
C LEU A 52 9.11 7.63 9.91
N ASP A 53 9.60 7.09 11.02
CA ASP A 53 10.62 7.74 11.85
C ASP A 53 11.93 7.99 11.08
N LYS A 54 12.30 7.07 10.18
CA LYS A 54 13.48 7.22 9.30
C LYS A 54 13.25 8.19 8.14
N GLY A 55 12.00 8.27 7.67
CA GLY A 55 11.59 9.05 6.50
C GLY A 55 11.15 10.48 6.82
N LEU A 56 11.13 10.89 8.09
CA LEU A 56 10.88 12.27 8.51
C LEU A 56 11.98 13.19 7.96
N ILE A 57 11.69 13.80 6.82
CA ILE A 57 12.38 14.98 6.30
C ILE A 57 11.75 16.20 6.99
N GLY A 58 12.37 16.61 8.09
CA GLY A 58 12.09 17.89 8.77
C GLY A 58 12.67 19.08 8.02
#